data_AF-A0A960NT53-F1
#
_entry.id   AF-A0A960NT53-F1
#
_cell.length_a   1.000
_cell.length_b   1.000
_cell.length_c   1.000
_cell.angle_alpha   90.00
_cell.angle_beta   90.00
_cell.angle_gamma   90.00
#
_symmetry.space_group_name_H-M   'P 1'
#
loop_
_entity.id
_entity.type
_entity.pdbx_description
1 polymer ?
#
loop_
_entity_poly.entity_id
_entity_poly.type
_entity_poly.pdbx_seq_one_letter_code
_entity_poly.pdbx_strand_id
1 'polypeptide(L)' 'MQHCRIIGFDADDTLWHNETIFENVHEQYRALLSRYHDADTVNRTLFATEMRNLELYGYGVKGFTLSAIE' A
#
# COMPACT_ATOMS: atom_id res chain seq x y z
N MET A 1 26.91 -2.22 -25.00
CA MET A 1 26.72 -2.11 -23.54
C MET A 1 28.03 -2.36 -22.78
N GLN A 2 29.13 -1.67 -23.09
CA GLN A 2 30.46 -2.10 -22.60
C GLN A 2 30.96 -1.41 -21.32
N HIS A 3 30.27 -0.44 -20.72
CA HIS A 3 30.73 0.22 -19.48
C HIS A 3 29.61 0.48 -18.45
N CYS A 4 28.87 -0.56 -18.05
CA CYS A 4 28.03 -0.51 -16.86
C CYS A 4 28.61 -1.44 -15.80
N ARG A 5 29.08 -0.91 -14.66
CA ARG A 5 29.71 -1.71 -13.59
C ARG A 5 28.72 -2.21 -12.54
N ILE A 6 27.55 -1.58 -12.44
CA ILE A 6 26.52 -1.89 -11.44
C ILE A 6 25.16 -1.82 -12.12
N ILE A 7 24.33 -2.83 -11.90
CA ILE A 7 22.93 -2.84 -12.30
C ILE A 7 22.11 -2.96 -11.02
N GLY A 8 21.27 -1.97 -10.76
CA GLY A 8 20.29 -2.02 -9.69
C GLY A 8 18.98 -2.60 -10.21
N PHE A 9 18.40 -3.51 -9.44
CA PHE A 9 17.04 -3.99 -9.68
C PHE A 9 16.19 -3.54 -8.52
N ASP A 10 15.04 -2.95 -8.83
CA ASP A 10 13.97 -2.82 -7.85
C ASP A 10 13.47 -4.21 -7.45
N ALA A 11 12.84 -4.33 -6.30
CA ALA A 11 12.50 -5.60 -5.70
C ALA A 11 11.02 -5.95 -5.89
N ASP A 12 10.15 -5.13 -5.33
CA ASP A 12 8.70 -5.32 -5.38
C ASP A 12 8.18 -5.14 -6.82
N ASP A 13 7.41 -6.10 -7.29
CA ASP A 13 6.85 -6.20 -8.65
C ASP A 13 7.89 -6.18 -9.80
N THR A 14 9.17 -6.29 -9.46
CA THR A 14 10.29 -6.47 -10.41
C THR A 14 10.96 -7.84 -10.22
N LEU A 15 11.37 -8.18 -8.99
CA LEU A 15 11.98 -9.47 -8.66
C LEU A 15 10.96 -10.47 -8.09
N TRP A 16 9.96 -9.98 -7.36
CA TRP A 16 8.87 -10.79 -6.81
C TRP A 16 7.55 -10.05 -6.83
N HIS A 17 6.46 -10.81 -6.75
CA HIS A 17 5.12 -10.26 -6.74
C HIS A 17 4.79 -9.62 -5.39
N ASN A 18 4.28 -8.38 -5.41
CA ASN A 18 3.96 -7.62 -4.22
C ASN A 18 2.58 -6.95 -4.30
N GLU A 19 2.25 -6.25 -5.38
CA GLU A 19 1.03 -5.41 -5.46
C GLU A 19 -0.27 -6.17 -5.20
N THR A 20 -0.44 -7.39 -5.73
CA THR A 20 -1.68 -8.16 -5.49
C THR A 20 -1.87 -8.53 -4.03
N ILE A 21 -0.81 -8.56 -3.21
CA ILE A 21 -0.96 -8.71 -1.75
C ILE A 21 -1.66 -7.48 -1.19
N PHE A 22 -1.25 -6.28 -1.59
CA PHE A 22 -1.89 -5.03 -1.20
C PHE A 22 -3.32 -4.92 -1.73
N GLU A 23 -3.57 -5.29 -2.98
CA GLU A 23 -4.92 -5.30 -3.57
C GLU A 23 -5.88 -6.23 -2.79
N ASN A 24 -5.43 -7.45 -2.46
CA ASN A 24 -6.21 -8.41 -1.68
C ASN A 24 -6.54 -7.88 -0.28
N VAL A 25 -5.58 -7.24 0.38
CA VAL A 25 -5.79 -6.62 1.70
C VAL A 25 -6.77 -5.46 1.61
N HIS A 26 -6.67 -4.63 0.57
CA HIS A 26 -7.62 -3.56 0.30
C HIS A 26 -9.05 -4.08 0.08
N GLU A 27 -9.22 -5.20 -0.64
CA GLU A 27 -10.52 -5.84 -0.81
C GLU A 27 -11.10 -6.33 0.51
N GLN A 28 -10.28 -7.02 1.31
CA GLN A 28 -10.68 -7.49 2.64
C GLN A 28 -11.02 -6.34 3.58
N TYR A 29 -10.27 -5.24 3.53
CA TYR A 29 -10.51 -4.05 4.35
C TYR A 29 -11.85 -3.38 4.00
N ARG A 30 -12.14 -3.21 2.70
CA ARG A 30 -13.45 -2.71 2.25
C ARG A 30 -14.59 -3.64 2.67
N ALA A 31 -14.41 -4.95 2.51
CA ALA A 31 -15.40 -5.93 2.92
C ALA A 31 -15.68 -5.85 4.44
N LEU A 32 -14.64 -5.69 5.26
CA LEU A 32 -14.74 -5.53 6.70
C LEU A 32 -15.58 -4.32 7.11
N LEU A 33 -15.44 -3.21 6.38
CA LEU A 33 -16.11 -1.93 6.70
C LEU A 33 -17.42 -1.70 5.92
N SER A 34 -17.81 -2.64 5.05
CA SER A 34 -18.96 -2.52 4.14
C SER A 34 -20.31 -2.25 4.81
N ARG A 35 -20.47 -2.60 6.08
CA ARG A 35 -21.69 -2.30 6.86
C ARG A 35 -21.81 -0.84 7.28
N TYR A 36 -20.74 -0.06 7.18
CA TYR A 36 -20.68 1.33 7.65
C TYR A 36 -20.60 2.32 6.50
N HIS A 37 -19.78 2.03 5.50
CA HIS A 37 -19.53 2.90 4.36
C HIS A 37 -19.33 2.08 3.08
N ASP A 38 -19.59 2.71 1.94
CA ASP A 38 -19.30 2.15 0.62
C ASP A 38 -17.78 2.04 0.38
N ALA A 39 -17.42 1.19 -0.58
CA ALA A 39 -16.03 0.89 -0.95
C ALA A 39 -15.20 2.14 -1.30
N ASP A 40 -15.79 3.11 -2.01
CA ASP A 40 -15.09 4.30 -2.47
C ASP A 40 -14.81 5.26 -1.31
N THR A 41 -15.77 5.41 -0.40
CA THR A 41 -15.57 6.18 0.84
C THR A 41 -14.49 5.55 1.71
N VAL A 42 -14.47 4.22 1.87
CA VAL A 42 -13.42 3.52 2.62
C VAL A 42 -12.04 3.74 1.99
N ASN A 43 -11.91 3.53 0.69
CA ASN A 43 -10.63 3.72 -0.03
C ASN A 43 -10.12 5.15 0.07
N ARG A 44 -10.99 6.14 -0.19
CA ARG A 44 -10.60 7.56 -0.12
C ARG A 44 -10.16 7.98 1.28
N THR A 45 -10.84 7.45 2.31
CA THR A 45 -10.51 7.75 3.71
C THR A 45 -9.17 7.14 4.09
N LEU A 46 -8.96 5.86 3.78
CA LEU A 46 -7.69 5.18 4.03
C LEU A 46 -6.53 5.88 3.34
N PHE A 47 -6.66 6.19 2.05
CA PHE A 47 -5.63 6.91 1.29
C PHE A 47 -5.31 8.28 1.90
N ALA A 48 -6.33 9.03 2.32
CA ALA A 48 -6.12 10.33 2.97
C ALA A 48 -5.36 10.18 4.30
N THR A 49 -5.66 9.14 5.09
CA THR A 49 -4.93 8.84 6.32
C THR A 49 -3.48 8.42 6.04
N GLU A 50 -3.24 7.55 5.05
CA GLU A 50 -1.89 7.16 4.63
C GLU A 50 -1.06 8.36 4.19
N MET A 51 -1.62 9.26 3.37
CA MET A 51 -0.93 10.47 2.91
C MET A 51 -0.62 11.43 4.06
N ARG A 52 -1.53 11.57 5.02
CA ARG A 52 -1.28 12.36 6.24
C ARG A 52 -0.14 11.78 7.07
N ASN A 53 -0.02 10.45 7.12
CA ASN A 53 0.93 9.75 7.97
C ASN A 53 2.27 9.45 7.27
N LEU A 54 2.37 9.70 5.96
CA LEU A 54 3.53 9.34 5.16
C LEU A 54 4.85 9.93 5.68
N GLU A 55 4.82 11.16 6.18
CA GLU A 55 6.01 11.82 6.76
C GLU A 55 6.51 11.11 8.03
N LEU A 56 5.59 10.52 8.81
CA LEU A 56 5.92 9.89 10.08
C LEU A 56 6.25 8.39 9.94
N TYR A 57 5.49 7.67 9.12
CA TYR A 57 5.60 6.20 9.01
C TYR A 57 6.39 5.75 7.78
N GLY A 58 6.53 6.60 6.78
CA GLY A 58 7.11 6.23 5.49
C GLY A 58 6.26 5.19 4.76
N TYR A 59 6.88 4.55 3.75
CA TYR A 59 6.24 3.53 2.93
C TYR A 59 6.31 2.13 3.55
N GLY A 60 5.43 1.25 3.08
CA GLY A 60 5.47 -0.19 3.36
C GLY A 60 4.37 -0.65 4.31
N VAL A 61 4.33 -1.98 4.52
CA VAL A 61 3.18 -2.67 5.12
C VAL A 61 2.83 -2.17 6.53
N LYS A 62 3.83 -1.72 7.31
CA LYS A 62 3.60 -1.20 8.67
C LYS A 62 2.90 0.16 8.65
N GLY A 63 3.33 1.08 7.80
CA GLY A 63 2.72 2.40 7.66
C GLY A 63 1.27 2.29 7.18
N PHE A 64 1.04 1.41 6.20
CA PHE A 64 -0.31 1.03 5.75
C PHE A 64 -1.16 0.51 6.91
N THR A 65 -0.66 -0.48 7.67
CA THR A 65 -1.43 -1.13 8.74
C THR A 65 -1.79 -0.16 9.87
N LEU A 66 -0.86 0.73 10.26
CA LEU A 66 -1.12 1.75 11.25
C LEU A 66 -2.14 2.77 10.75
N SER A 67 -2.07 3.17 9.49
CA SER A 67 -3.04 4.09 8.89
C SER A 67 -4.44 3.48 8.77
N ALA A 68 -4.56 2.16 8.64
CA ALA A 68 -5.85 1.48 8.55
C ALA A 68 -6.65 1.42 9.86
N ILE A 69 -6.01 1.67 11.01
CA ILE A 69 -6.64 1.65 12.34
C ILE A 69 -6.87 3.04 12.95
N GLU A 70 -6.48 4.11 12.25
CA GLU A 70 -6.65 5.52 12.64
C GLU A 70 -7.83 6.20 11.94
#